data_AF-A0A821GYB7-F1
#
_entry.id   AF-A0A821GYB7-F1
#
_cell.length_a   1.000
_cell.length_b   1.000
_cell.length_c   1.000
_cell.angle_alpha   90.00
_cell.angle_beta   90.00
_cell.angle_gamma   90.00
#
_symmetry.space_group_name_H-M   'P 1'
#
loop_
_entity.id
_entity.type
_entity.pdbx_description
1 polymer ?
#
loop_
_entity_poly.entity_id
_entity_poly.type
_entity_poly.pdbx_seq_one_letter_code
_entity_poly.pdbx_strand_id
1 'polypeptide(L)'
;MYVEMPFITSSTSGLKNKIKHLTNKLRPDLDIQFFFKPPPSIQTFFQTKDPIAKHIQSDVVYYIKCNDCEHSYLGKTERQCIRRLYEHGAPTTPYQPQQQPCN
;
A
#
# COMPACT_ATOMS: atom_id res chain seq x y z
N MET A 1 -17.74 17.11 15.72
CA MET A 1 -17.53 16.35 14.47
C MET A 1 -16.35 16.95 13.72
N TYR A 2 -15.42 16.12 13.23
CA TYR A 2 -14.27 16.60 12.46
C TYR A 2 -14.50 16.42 10.97
N VAL A 3 -14.22 17.47 10.19
CA VAL A 3 -14.32 17.46 8.74
C VAL A 3 -12.95 17.75 8.17
N GLU A 4 -12.50 16.82 7.33
CA GLU A 4 -11.28 16.96 6.56
C GLU A 4 -11.50 17.87 5.35
N MET A 5 -10.54 18.75 5.09
CA MET A 5 -10.59 19.64 3.93
C MET A 5 -9.21 19.71 3.25
N PRO A 6 -9.11 19.62 1.91
CA PRO A 6 -7.84 19.87 1.25
C PRO A 6 -7.43 21.33 1.44
N PHE A 7 -6.14 21.62 1.61
CA PHE A 7 -5.64 23.00 1.63
C PHE A 7 -5.41 23.52 0.21
N ILE A 8 -6.39 24.22 -0.34
CA ILE A 8 -6.36 24.86 -1.67
C ILE A 8 -6.54 26.37 -1.42
N THR A 9 -5.47 26.97 -0.90
CA THR A 9 -5.30 28.43 -0.74
C THR A 9 -6.55 29.14 -0.16
N SER A 10 -6.86 30.36 -0.63
CA SER A 10 -7.98 31.18 -0.14
C SER A 10 -9.36 30.61 -0.48
N SER A 11 -9.48 29.75 -1.49
CA SER A 11 -10.76 29.12 -1.85
C SER A 11 -11.30 28.23 -0.72
N THR A 12 -10.40 27.60 0.04
CA THR A 12 -10.79 26.66 1.10
C THR A 12 -11.26 27.32 2.38
N SER A 13 -10.74 28.50 2.70
CA SER A 13 -11.28 29.31 3.82
C SER A 13 -12.70 29.81 3.51
N GLY A 14 -12.95 30.22 2.26
CA GLY A 14 -14.28 30.62 1.81
C GLY A 14 -15.31 29.48 1.90
N LEU A 15 -14.94 28.28 1.42
CA LEU A 15 -15.80 27.10 1.50
C LEU A 15 -16.03 26.68 2.97
N LYS A 16 -15.00 26.71 3.84
CA LYS A 16 -15.13 26.43 5.28
C LYS A 16 -16.16 27.33 5.93
N ASN A 17 -16.10 28.63 5.66
CA ASN A 17 -17.02 29.61 6.25
C ASN A 17 -18.46 29.38 5.79
N LYS A 18 -18.68 29.06 4.50
CA LYS A 18 -20.00 28.73 3.95
C LYS A 18 -20.58 27.47 4.61
N ILE A 19 -19.80 26.40 4.73
CA ILE A 19 -20.24 25.15 5.38
C ILE A 19 -20.53 25.39 6.86
N LYS A 20 -19.67 26.13 7.57
CA LYS A 20 -19.89 26.47 8.98
C LYS A 20 -21.17 27.28 9.17
N HIS A 21 -21.42 28.29 8.33
CA HIS A 21 -22.64 29.09 8.38
C HIS A 21 -23.88 28.24 8.10
N LEU A 22 -23.85 27.38 7.09
CA LEU A 22 -24.96 26.50 6.75
C LEU A 22 -25.26 25.50 7.86
N THR A 23 -24.21 24.96 8.49
CA THR A 23 -24.34 24.05 9.63
C THR A 23 -24.98 24.76 10.82
N ASN A 24 -24.47 25.94 11.20
CA ASN A 24 -25.04 26.71 12.30
C ASN A 24 -26.52 27.07 12.08
N LYS A 25 -26.91 27.28 10.81
CA LYS A 25 -28.30 27.57 10.44
C LYS A 25 -29.23 26.36 10.54
N LEU A 26 -28.76 25.18 10.12
CA LEU A 26 -29.59 23.97 10.05
C LEU A 26 -29.55 23.13 11.34
N ARG A 27 -28.38 23.06 11.98
CA ARG A 27 -28.07 22.21 13.13
C ARG A 27 -27.07 22.93 14.06
N PRO A 28 -27.53 23.88 14.89
CA PRO A 28 -26.66 24.62 15.82
C PRO A 28 -26.11 23.73 16.95
N ASP A 29 -26.72 22.57 17.18
CA ASP A 29 -26.25 21.54 18.12
C ASP A 29 -24.98 20.81 17.65
N LEU A 30 -24.64 20.93 16.37
CA LEU A 30 -23.53 20.22 15.74
C LEU A 30 -22.25 21.09 15.73
N ASP A 31 -21.31 20.81 16.62
CA ASP A 31 -19.99 21.45 16.59
C ASP A 31 -19.11 20.82 15.49
N ILE A 32 -18.88 21.54 14.40
CA ILE A 32 -17.99 21.12 13.31
C ILE A 32 -16.64 21.81 13.42
N GLN A 33 -15.60 20.98 13.52
CA GLN A 33 -14.21 21.41 13.47
C GLN A 33 -13.57 20.98 12.15
N PHE A 34 -12.92 21.92 11.47
CA PHE A 34 -12.28 21.69 10.19
C PHE A 34 -10.76 21.63 10.39
N PHE A 35 -10.13 20.61 9.81
CA PHE A 35 -8.67 20.54 9.69
C PHE A 35 -8.28 20.41 8.22
N PHE A 36 -7.13 21.01 7.87
CA PHE A 36 -6.68 21.09 6.50
C PHE A 36 -5.60 20.05 6.24
N LYS A 37 -5.81 19.18 5.25
CA LYS A 37 -4.74 18.30 4.77
C LYS A 37 -3.80 19.06 3.84
N PRO A 38 -2.48 18.93 4.02
CA PRO A 38 -1.52 19.48 3.08
C PRO A 38 -1.70 18.82 1.71
N PRO A 39 -1.28 19.49 0.62
CA PRO A 39 -1.21 18.86 -0.68
C PRO A 39 -0.36 17.59 -0.61
N PRO A 40 -0.74 16.52 -1.34
CA PRO A 40 0.06 15.31 -1.42
C PRO A 40 1.47 15.62 -1.93
N SER A 41 2.47 14.95 -1.37
CA SER A 41 3.85 15.07 -1.85
C SER A 41 3.98 14.48 -3.25
N ILE A 42 5.01 14.87 -4.01
CA ILE A 42 5.31 14.32 -5.34
C ILE A 42 5.41 12.78 -5.31
N GLN A 43 5.92 12.21 -4.23
CA GLN A 43 5.98 10.76 -3.99
C GLN A 43 4.61 10.06 -4.01
N THR A 44 3.53 10.78 -3.71
CA THR A 44 2.17 10.24 -3.79
C THR A 44 1.74 10.01 -5.24
N PHE A 45 2.27 10.80 -6.18
CA PHE A 45 1.94 10.72 -7.60
C PHE A 45 2.83 9.76 -8.37
N PHE A 46 4.07 9.56 -7.91
CA PHE A 46 5.06 8.73 -8.60
C PHE A 46 5.67 7.70 -7.65
N GLN A 47 5.64 6.43 -8.05
CA GLN A 47 6.42 5.40 -7.38
C GLN A 47 7.90 5.77 -7.48
N THR A 48 8.56 5.98 -6.33
CA THR A 48 9.96 6.44 -6.29
C THR A 48 10.96 5.37 -6.75
N LYS A 49 10.54 4.11 -6.82
CA LYS A 49 11.37 2.97 -7.23
C LYS A 49 10.55 2.08 -8.15
N ASP A 50 11.21 1.51 -9.15
CA ASP A 50 10.62 0.47 -9.99
C ASP A 50 10.30 -0.77 -9.14
N PRO A 51 9.14 -1.41 -9.35
CA PRO A 51 8.80 -2.63 -8.64
C PRO A 51 9.82 -3.74 -8.97
N ILE A 52 10.46 -4.27 -7.93
CA ILE A 52 11.40 -5.37 -8.06
C ILE A 52 10.60 -6.67 -8.19
N ALA A 53 10.83 -7.44 -9.26
CA ALA A 53 10.16 -8.72 -9.46
C ALA A 53 10.45 -9.70 -8.30
N LYS A 54 9.42 -10.41 -7.83
CA LYS A 54 9.49 -11.27 -6.62
C LYS A 54 10.68 -12.24 -6.59
N HIS A 55 11.04 -12.81 -7.73
CA HIS A 55 12.14 -13.78 -7.84
C HIS A 55 13.55 -13.16 -7.64
N ILE A 56 13.72 -11.85 -7.84
CA ILE A 56 15.00 -11.15 -7.59
C ILE A 56 15.00 -10.37 -6.26
N GLN A 57 13.93 -10.43 -5.47
CA GLN A 57 13.89 -9.81 -4.14
C GLN A 57 14.77 -10.58 -3.14
N SER A 58 15.35 -9.86 -2.18
CA SER A 58 16.02 -10.40 -0.98
C SER A 58 15.15 -10.16 0.26
N ASP A 59 15.51 -10.76 1.40
CA ASP A 59 14.79 -10.64 2.67
C ASP A 59 13.32 -11.08 2.60
N VAL A 60 13.05 -12.07 1.74
CA VAL A 60 11.73 -12.67 1.56
C VAL A 60 11.67 -14.09 2.13
N VAL A 61 10.47 -14.50 2.52
CA VAL A 61 10.15 -15.89 2.84
C VAL A 61 9.66 -16.59 1.58
N TYR A 62 10.16 -17.78 1.30
CA TYR A 62 9.78 -18.59 0.16
C TYR A 62 9.33 -19.99 0.60
N TYR A 63 8.56 -20.63 -0.27
CA TYR A 63 7.97 -21.94 -0.07
C TYR A 63 8.29 -22.84 -1.25
N ILE A 64 8.81 -24.03 -0.96
CA ILE A 64 9.03 -25.10 -1.95
C ILE A 64 8.12 -26.26 -1.58
N LYS A 65 7.24 -26.66 -2.49
CA LYS A 65 6.43 -27.87 -2.36
C LYS A 65 7.14 -29.02 -3.07
N CYS A 66 7.23 -30.19 -2.43
CA CYS A 66 7.63 -31.39 -3.16
C CYS A 66 6.51 -31.79 -4.13
N ASN A 67 6.85 -32.14 -5.36
CA ASN A 67 5.86 -32.59 -6.34
C ASN A 67 5.46 -34.06 -6.12
N ASP A 68 6.36 -34.85 -5.55
CA ASP A 68 6.20 -36.31 -5.42
C ASP A 68 5.67 -36.74 -4.04
N CYS A 69 5.59 -35.82 -3.07
CA CYS A 69 5.02 -36.09 -1.74
C CYS A 69 4.43 -34.84 -1.07
N GLU A 70 3.75 -35.03 0.06
CA GLU A 70 3.10 -33.95 0.83
C GLU A 70 4.07 -33.09 1.66
N HIS A 71 5.39 -33.31 1.52
CA HIS A 71 6.37 -32.50 2.25
C HIS A 71 6.58 -31.14 1.59
N SER A 72 6.95 -30.17 2.42
CA SER A 72 7.28 -28.83 1.96
C SER A 72 8.40 -28.21 2.78
N TYR A 73 9.05 -27.22 2.20
CA TYR A 73 10.15 -26.46 2.80
C TYR A 73 9.81 -24.97 2.82
N LEU A 74 9.94 -24.35 3.99
CA LEU A 74 9.84 -22.91 4.19
C LEU A 74 11.21 -22.36 4.56
N GLY A 75 11.66 -21.34 3.84
CA GLY A 75 12.95 -20.71 4.07
C GLY A 75 12.88 -19.19 3.97
N LYS A 76 13.90 -18.52 4.52
CA LYS A 76 14.14 -17.08 4.34
C LYS A 76 15.39 -16.85 3.50
N THR A 77 15.46 -15.73 2.79
CA THR A 77 16.61 -15.37 1.96
C THR A 77 17.27 -14.10 2.46
N GLU A 78 18.60 -14.08 2.57
CA GLU A 78 19.37 -12.82 2.68
C GLU A 78 19.86 -12.38 1.28
N ARG A 79 20.06 -13.35 0.39
CA ARG A 79 20.36 -13.13 -1.04
C ARG A 79 19.06 -13.06 -1.87
N GLN A 80 19.20 -12.75 -3.16
CA GLN A 80 18.08 -12.82 -4.11
C GLN A 80 17.40 -14.19 -4.09
N CYS A 81 16.07 -14.20 -4.10
CA CYS A 81 15.24 -15.39 -3.98
C CYS A 81 15.59 -16.46 -5.01
N ILE A 82 15.81 -16.08 -6.27
CA ILE A 82 16.21 -16.98 -7.36
C ILE A 82 17.52 -17.73 -7.07
N ARG A 83 18.50 -17.05 -6.44
CA ARG A 83 19.77 -17.70 -6.06
C ARG A 83 19.52 -18.73 -4.97
N ARG A 84 18.70 -18.37 -3.98
CA ARG A 84 18.39 -19.26 -2.85
C ARG A 84 17.58 -20.47 -3.29
N LEU A 85 16.62 -20.29 -4.19
CA LEU A 85 15.85 -21.38 -4.79
C LEU A 85 16.77 -22.34 -5.57
N TYR A 86 17.73 -21.83 -6.32
CA TYR A 86 18.72 -22.67 -7.02
C TYR A 86 19.61 -23.47 -6.04
N GLU A 87 20.10 -22.83 -4.98
CA GLU A 87 20.90 -23.49 -3.93
C GLU A 87 20.15 -24.65 -3.25
N HIS A 88 18.82 -24.55 -3.12
CA HIS A 88 17.97 -25.57 -2.51
C HIS A 88 17.32 -26.52 -3.49
N GLY A 89 17.78 -26.55 -4.75
CA GLY A 89 17.29 -27.48 -5.75
C GLY A 89 15.81 -27.30 -6.09
N ALA A 90 15.28 -26.07 -5.95
CA ALA A 90 13.93 -25.78 -6.39
C ALA A 90 13.81 -26.05 -7.91
N PRO A 91 12.67 -26.56 -8.38
CA PRO A 91 12.47 -26.82 -9.80
C PRO A 91 12.69 -25.54 -10.61
N THR A 92 13.49 -25.64 -11.67
CA THR A 92 13.84 -24.53 -12.59
C THR A 92 12.68 -24.09 -13.49
N THR A 93 11.45 -24.45 -13.13
CA THR A 93 10.26 -23.98 -13.84
C THR A 93 10.26 -22.45 -13.88
N PRO A 94 9.97 -21.84 -15.04
CA PRO A 94 9.82 -20.39 -15.11
C PRO A 94 8.80 -20.00 -14.07
N TYR A 95 9.22 -19.15 -13.13
CA TYR A 95 8.38 -18.57 -12.10
C TYR A 95 7.08 -18.08 -12.76
N GLN A 96 6.00 -18.83 -12.57
CA GLN A 96 4.67 -18.34 -12.89
C GLN A 96 4.26 -17.51 -11.67
N PRO A 97 4.07 -16.18 -11.80
CA PRO A 97 3.54 -15.40 -10.70
C PRO A 97 2.21 -16.02 -10.33
N GLN A 98 2.16 -16.67 -9.16
CA GLN A 98 0.90 -17.02 -8.54
C GLN A 98 0.17 -15.69 -8.35
N GLN A 99 -0.81 -15.45 -9.23
CA GLN A 99 -1.90 -14.53 -8.98
C GLN A 99 -2.61 -15.09 -7.74
N GLN A 100 -2.21 -14.63 -6.57
CA GLN A 100 -3.07 -14.74 -5.41
C GLN A 100 -4.17 -13.69 -5.60
N PRO A 101 -5.44 -14.08 -5.83
CA PRO A 101 -6.53 -13.12 -5.73
C PRO A 101 -6.56 -12.60 -4.29
N CYS A 102 -6.69 -11.28 -4.15
CA CYS A 102 -6.92 -10.64 -2.87
C CYS A 102 -8.21 -11.19 -2.26
N ASN A 103 -8.13 -11.75 -1.05
CA ASN A 103 -9.24 -11.82 -0.10
C ASN A 103 -8.87 -10.92 1.09
#